data_AF-A0A838PU08-F1
#
_entry.id   AF-A0A838PU08-F1
#
_cell.length_a   1.000
_cell.length_b   1.000
_cell.length_c   1.000
_cell.angle_alpha   90.00
_cell.angle_beta   90.00
_cell.angle_gamma   90.00
#
_symmetry.space_group_name_H-M   'P 1'
#
loop_
_entity.id
_entity.type
_entity.pdbx_description
1 polymer ?
#
loop_
_entity_poly.entity_id
_entity_poly.type
_entity_poly.pdbx_seq_one_letter_code
_entity_poly.pdbx_strand_id
1 'polypeptide(L)'
;MRAAERAYRSGDAPIASVEGFVRQVIGWREYVWGFYWLRAREWAGMNALEADADLPELFWGAETEMRCLSDAIGGLEETAYAHHIASCSSGT
;
A
#
# COMPACT_ATOMS: atom_id res chain seq x y z
N MET A 1 -3.66 6.31 -17.16
CA MET A 1 -4.99 5.75 -17.57
C MET A 1 -5.05 5.43 -19.05
N ARG A 2 -5.01 6.42 -19.94
CA ARG A 2 -5.12 6.19 -21.41
C ARG A 2 -4.08 5.21 -21.98
N ALA A 3 -2.86 5.17 -21.42
CA ALA A 3 -1.85 4.20 -21.84
C ALA A 3 -2.23 2.75 -21.51
N ALA A 4 -2.73 2.48 -20.30
CA ALA A 4 -3.18 1.14 -19.90
C ALA A 4 -4.41 0.70 -20.72
N GLU A 5 -5.35 1.60 -20.99
CA GLU A 5 -6.50 1.31 -21.86
C GLU A 5 -6.05 0.95 -23.29
N ARG A 6 -5.07 1.66 -23.85
CA ARG A 6 -4.53 1.33 -25.17
C ARG A 6 -3.93 -0.07 -25.21
N ALA A 7 -3.17 -0.47 -24.18
CA ALA A 7 -2.59 -1.81 -24.09
C ALA A 7 -3.64 -2.92 -24.06
N TYR A 8 -4.81 -2.67 -23.43
CA TYR A 8 -5.93 -3.61 -23.54
C TYR A 8 -6.50 -3.65 -24.97
N ARG A 9 -6.75 -2.48 -25.58
CA ARG A 9 -7.34 -2.39 -26.92
C ARG A 9 -6.44 -2.97 -28.03
N SER A 10 -5.13 -2.96 -27.86
CA SER A 10 -4.16 -3.59 -28.77
C SER A 10 -3.95 -5.08 -28.49
N GLY A 11 -4.49 -5.62 -27.39
CA GLY A 11 -4.32 -7.01 -27.00
C GLY A 11 -3.03 -7.32 -26.23
N ASP A 12 -2.25 -6.30 -25.84
CA ASP A 12 -0.98 -6.44 -25.13
C ASP A 12 -1.14 -6.79 -23.64
N ALA A 13 -2.34 -6.56 -23.08
CA ALA A 13 -2.64 -6.86 -21.69
C ALA A 13 -4.08 -7.36 -21.50
N PRO A 14 -4.32 -8.34 -20.61
CA PRO A 14 -5.65 -8.83 -20.32
C PRO A 14 -6.48 -7.77 -19.57
N ILE A 15 -7.80 -7.80 -19.77
CA ILE A 15 -8.72 -6.82 -19.16
C ILE A 15 -8.60 -6.79 -17.64
N ALA A 16 -8.40 -7.94 -16.99
CA ALA A 16 -8.29 -8.02 -15.53
C ALA A 16 -7.10 -7.20 -14.99
N SER A 17 -5.96 -7.21 -15.68
CA SER A 17 -4.79 -6.42 -15.30
C SER A 17 -5.02 -4.93 -15.54
N VAL A 18 -5.59 -4.57 -16.69
CA VAL A 18 -5.82 -3.15 -17.05
C VAL A 18 -6.90 -2.52 -16.17
N GLU A 19 -8.02 -3.21 -15.96
CA GLU A 19 -9.07 -2.78 -15.04
C GLU A 19 -8.53 -2.67 -13.62
N GLY A 20 -7.78 -3.68 -13.14
CA GLY A 20 -7.21 -3.68 -11.81
C GLY A 20 -6.30 -2.48 -11.56
N PHE A 21 -5.41 -2.17 -12.50
CA PHE A 21 -4.55 -0.98 -12.45
C PHE A 21 -5.38 0.32 -12.49
N VAL A 22 -6.33 0.43 -13.42
CA VAL A 22 -7.20 1.60 -13.56
C VAL A 22 -7.96 1.88 -12.27
N ARG A 23 -8.51 0.85 -11.64
CA ARG A 23 -9.27 0.94 -10.39
C ARG A 23 -8.43 1.42 -9.21
N GLN A 24 -7.13 1.12 -9.16
CA GLN A 24 -6.26 1.68 -8.11
C GLN A 24 -6.13 3.21 -8.23
N VAL A 25 -6.09 3.74 -9.46
CA VAL A 25 -5.84 5.16 -9.70
C VAL A 25 -7.13 5.98 -9.65
N ILE A 26 -8.12 5.70 -10.51
CA ILE A 26 -9.35 6.52 -10.54
C ILE A 26 -10.40 6.06 -9.53
N GLY A 27 -10.23 4.88 -8.95
CA GLY A 27 -11.05 4.39 -7.84
C GLY A 27 -10.40 4.78 -6.52
N TRP A 28 -9.41 3.99 -6.06
CA TRP A 28 -8.86 4.11 -4.71
C TRP A 28 -8.16 5.45 -4.44
N ARG A 29 -7.25 5.90 -5.29
CA ARG A 29 -6.56 7.19 -5.07
C ARG A 29 -7.54 8.36 -5.02
N GLU A 30 -8.51 8.43 -5.93
CA GLU A 30 -9.52 9.50 -5.91
C GLU A 30 -10.48 9.38 -4.72
N TYR A 31 -10.86 8.15 -4.34
CA TYR A 31 -11.68 7.91 -3.15
C TYR A 31 -10.99 8.39 -1.88
N VAL A 32 -9.73 7.99 -1.66
CA VAL A 32 -8.94 8.40 -0.50
C VAL A 32 -8.74 9.92 -0.49
N TRP A 33 -8.48 10.52 -1.65
CA TRP A 33 -8.38 11.98 -1.77
C TRP A 33 -9.67 12.70 -1.36
N GLY A 34 -10.82 12.27 -1.90
CA GLY A 34 -12.12 12.84 -1.53
C GLY A 34 -12.44 12.64 -0.05
N PHE A 35 -12.14 11.44 0.46
CA PHE A 35 -12.33 11.11 1.87
C PHE A 35 -11.52 12.02 2.80
N TYR A 36 -10.24 12.25 2.49
CA TYR A 36 -9.37 13.13 3.27
C TYR A 36 -10.00 14.52 3.40
N TRP A 37 -10.42 15.15 2.29
CA TRP A 37 -11.00 16.49 2.35
C TRP A 37 -12.36 16.56 3.04
N LEU A 38 -13.12 15.47 3.02
CA LEU A 38 -14.42 15.40 3.68
C LEU A 38 -14.31 15.16 5.18
N ARG A 39 -13.30 14.42 5.66
CA ARG A 39 -13.30 13.90 7.05
C ARG A 39 -11.97 13.96 7.81
N ALA A 40 -10.84 14.32 7.20
CA ALA A 40 -9.53 14.13 7.83
C ALA A 40 -9.35 14.82 9.18
N ARG A 41 -9.97 16.00 9.39
CA ARG A 41 -9.88 16.74 10.65
C ARG A 41 -10.41 15.95 11.84
N GLU A 42 -11.53 15.25 11.66
CA GLU A 42 -12.13 14.42 12.71
C GLU A 42 -11.45 13.05 12.76
N TRP A 43 -11.05 12.54 11.59
CA TRP A 43 -10.53 11.19 11.46
C TRP A 43 -9.16 10.97 12.11
N ALA A 44 -8.29 11.99 12.10
CA ALA A 44 -6.93 11.87 12.65
C ALA A 44 -6.88 11.51 14.14
N GLY A 45 -7.91 11.87 14.91
CA GLY A 45 -8.01 11.57 16.34
C GLY A 45 -8.88 10.34 16.68
N MET A 46 -9.36 9.60 15.68
CA MET A 46 -10.24 8.46 15.95
C MET A 46 -9.46 7.27 16.50
N ASN A 47 -9.85 6.81 17.69
CA ASN A 47 -9.32 5.59 18.31
C ASN A 47 -10.47 4.68 18.79
N ALA A 48 -11.27 4.17 17.85
CA ALA A 48 -12.45 3.37 18.17
C ALA A 48 -12.14 2.03 18.88
N LEU A 49 -10.89 1.57 18.81
CA LEU A 49 -10.42 0.32 19.44
C LEU A 49 -9.60 0.57 20.72
N GLU A 50 -9.45 1.84 21.16
CA GLU A 50 -8.67 2.22 22.36
C GLU A 50 -7.24 1.63 22.34
N ALA A 51 -6.57 1.70 21.19
CA ALA A 51 -5.20 1.22 21.03
C ALA A 51 -4.21 2.33 21.42
N ASP A 52 -3.49 2.13 22.52
CA ASP A 52 -2.55 3.12 23.10
C ASP A 52 -1.09 2.62 23.19
N ALA A 53 -0.76 1.48 22.57
CA ALA A 53 0.59 0.95 22.57
C ALA A 53 1.54 1.79 21.70
N ASP A 54 2.77 2.01 22.19
CA ASP A 54 3.83 2.64 21.40
C ASP A 54 4.19 1.80 20.17
N LEU A 55 4.67 2.49 19.13
CA LEU A 55 5.13 1.80 17.92
C LEU A 55 6.40 1.00 18.23
N PRO A 56 6.45 -0.32 17.95
CA PRO A 56 7.63 -1.14 18.23
C PRO A 56 8.90 -0.66 17.51
N GLU A 57 10.06 -0.84 18.15
CA GLU A 57 11.37 -0.39 17.63
C GLU A 57 11.72 -0.96 16.24
N LEU A 58 11.16 -2.12 15.89
CA LEU A 58 11.39 -2.75 14.58
C LEU A 58 10.97 -1.84 13.41
N PHE A 59 9.97 -0.97 13.59
CA PHE A 59 9.56 -0.01 12.55
C PHE A 59 10.58 1.11 12.32
N TRP A 60 11.57 1.21 13.19
CA TRP A 60 12.66 2.17 13.14
C TRP A 60 14.02 1.52 12.86
N GLY A 61 14.04 0.26 12.42
CA GLY A 61 15.25 -0.46 12.00
C GLY A 61 15.83 -1.42 13.05
N ALA A 62 15.14 -1.68 14.16
CA ALA A 62 15.57 -2.75 15.08
C ALA A 62 15.34 -4.14 14.46
N GLU A 63 16.27 -5.06 14.72
CA GLU A 63 16.20 -6.44 14.23
C GLU A 63 14.99 -7.20 14.77
N THR A 64 14.44 -8.10 13.96
CA THR A 64 13.31 -8.95 14.33
C THR A 64 13.40 -10.33 13.69
N GLU A 65 13.06 -11.38 14.44
CA GLU A 65 12.98 -12.75 13.93
C GLU A 65 11.73 -12.97 13.05
N MET A 66 10.81 -12.00 13.02
CA MET A 66 9.61 -12.05 12.19
C MET A 66 9.97 -11.79 10.72
N ARG A 67 10.28 -12.85 9.97
CA ARG A 67 10.77 -12.80 8.58
C ARG A 67 10.01 -11.83 7.69
N CYS A 68 8.68 -11.88 7.69
CA CYS A 68 7.86 -11.04 6.83
C CYS A 68 8.03 -9.55 7.13
N LEU A 69 8.18 -9.20 8.41
CA LEU A 69 8.35 -7.81 8.85
C LEU A 69 9.79 -7.34 8.57
N SER A 70 10.78 -8.19 8.83
CA SER A 70 12.18 -7.91 8.48
C SER A 70 12.33 -7.60 6.99
N ASP A 71 11.78 -8.42 6.09
CA ASP A 71 11.86 -8.19 4.65
C ASP A 71 11.15 -6.90 4.21
N ALA A 72 9.94 -6.68 4.71
CA ALA A 72 9.13 -5.52 4.30
C ALA A 72 9.75 -4.20 4.79
N ILE A 73 10.28 -4.18 6.01
CA ILE A 73 10.86 -2.98 6.63
C ILE A 73 12.26 -2.72 6.06
N GLY A 74 13.11 -3.74 5.95
CA GLY A 74 14.44 -3.59 5.35
C GLY A 74 14.37 -3.10 3.91
N GLY A 75 13.47 -3.68 3.09
CA GLY A 75 13.25 -3.21 1.72
C GLY A 75 12.72 -1.78 1.65
N LEU A 76 11.86 -1.39 2.59
CA LEU A 76 11.38 -0.01 2.71
C LEU A 76 12.50 0.96 3.12
N GLU A 77 13.37 0.58 4.05
CA GLU A 77 14.52 1.39 4.49
C GLU A 77 15.48 1.65 3.33
N GLU A 78 15.79 0.63 2.53
CA GLU A 78 16.73 0.73 1.41
C GLU A 78 16.17 1.53 0.22
N THR A 79 14.87 1.40 -0.07
CA THR A 79 14.28 1.89 -1.33
C THR A 79 13.26 3.00 -1.17
N ALA A 80 12.84 3.29 0.07
CA ALA A 80 11.69 4.14 0.39
C ALA A 80 10.40 3.72 -0.34
N TYR A 81 10.28 2.43 -0.70
CA TYR A 81 9.15 1.89 -1.45
C TYR A 81 8.74 0.50 -0.95
N ALA A 82 7.43 0.31 -0.84
CA ALA A 82 6.81 -1.01 -0.70
C ALA A 82 5.57 -1.08 -1.60
N HIS A 83 5.31 -2.26 -2.17
CA HIS A 83 4.06 -2.50 -2.87
C HIS A 83 2.89 -2.64 -1.89
N HIS A 84 1.66 -2.46 -2.37
CA HIS A 84 0.47 -2.39 -1.53
C HIS A 84 0.23 -3.62 -0.62
N ILE A 85 0.72 -4.79 -1.04
CA ILE A 85 0.65 -6.03 -0.27
C ILE A 85 2.05 -6.60 -0.07
N ALA A 86 2.87 -5.95 0.76
CA ALA A 86 4.25 -6.36 1.03
C ALA A 86 4.31 -7.85 1.34
N SER A 87 5.12 -8.58 0.56
CA SER A 87 5.26 -10.02 0.68
C SER A 87 6.63 -10.35 1.27
N CYS A 88 6.62 -11.33 2.15
CA CYS A 88 7.82 -12.03 2.61
C CYS A 88 8.43 -12.78 1.44
N SER A 89 9.74 -12.68 1.27
CA SER A 89 10.44 -13.64 0.42
C SER A 89 10.35 -15.01 1.08
N SER A 90 9.90 -16.02 0.33
CA SER A 90 9.97 -17.40 0.78
C SER A 90 11.45 -17.77 0.95
N GLY A 91 11.96 -17.63 2.18
CA GLY A 91 13.29 -18.10 2.53
C GLY A 91 13.39 -19.61 2.33
N THR A 92 14.54 -20.05 1.84
CA THR A 92 15.03 -21.42 2.07
C THR A 92 15.54 -21.54 3.48
#